data_AF-A0A7J3XKR1-F1
#
_entry.id   AF-A0A7J3XKR1-F1
#
_cell.length_a   1.000
_cell.length_b   1.000
_cell.length_c   1.000
_cell.angle_alpha   90.00
_cell.angle_beta   90.00
_cell.angle_gamma   90.00
#
_symmetry.space_group_name_H-M   'P 1'
#
loop_
_entity.id
_entity.type
_entity.pdbx_description
1 polymer ?
#
loop_
_entity_poly.entity_id
_entity_poly.type
_entity_poly.pdbx_seq_one_letter_code
_entity_poly.pdbx_strand_id
1 'polypeptide(L)' 'MESTQSAEAEIIELFVKNAMHVGSKVKVKHAEKFIFKLRQDGIYLIDIKKTIERLNIAAK' A
#
# COMPACT_ATOMS: atom_id res chain seq x y z
N MET A 1 3.21 -7.20 24.87
CA MET A 1 2.83 -7.61 23.49
C MET A 1 1.95 -6.59 22.79
N GLU A 2 1.47 -5.52 23.46
CA GLU A 2 0.65 -4.45 22.86
C GLU A 2 1.41 -3.33 22.13
N SER A 3 2.72 -3.18 22.33
CA SER A 3 3.45 -2.01 21.83
C SER A 3 3.75 -2.01 20.33
N THR A 4 3.77 -3.18 19.67
CA THR A 4 4.16 -3.27 18.24
C THR A 4 3.00 -2.92 17.29
N GLN A 5 1.74 -3.09 17.69
CA GLN A 5 0.57 -2.78 16.84
C GLN A 5 0.37 -1.26 16.65
N SER A 6 0.80 -0.44 17.60
CA SER A 6 0.67 1.02 17.54
C SER A 6 1.51 1.64 16.42
N ALA A 7 2.75 1.15 16.24
CA ALA A 7 3.67 1.72 15.26
C ALA A 7 3.26 1.41 13.82
N GLU A 8 2.77 0.20 13.53
CA GLU A 8 2.29 -0.15 12.18
C GLU A 8 1.05 0.65 11.78
N ALA A 9 0.13 0.89 12.73
CA ALA A 9 -1.06 1.70 12.49
C ALA A 9 -0.70 3.15 12.14
N GLU A 10 0.25 3.77 12.87
CA GLU A 10 0.73 5.12 12.57
C GLU A 10 1.37 5.23 11.18
N ILE A 11 2.17 4.23 10.77
CA ILE A 11 2.78 4.21 9.44
C ILE A 11 1.70 4.06 8.37
N ILE A 12 0.73 3.17 8.54
CA ILE A 12 -0.37 3.00 7.58
C ILE A 12 -1.16 4.30 7.44
N GLU A 13 -1.47 4.98 8.55
CA GLU A 13 -2.12 6.29 8.51
C GLU A 13 -1.32 7.31 7.71
N LEU A 14 0.01 7.37 7.88
CA LEU A 14 0.86 8.27 7.13
C LEU A 14 0.79 7.99 5.62
N PHE A 15 0.81 6.72 5.21
CA PHE A 15 0.68 6.32 3.81
C PHE A 15 -0.70 6.69 3.24
N VAL A 16 -1.77 6.54 4.02
CA VAL A 16 -3.12 6.95 3.62
C VAL A 16 -3.21 8.47 3.47
N LYS A 17 -2.69 9.23 4.44
CA LYS A 17 -2.64 10.70 4.43
C LYS A 17 -1.89 11.25 3.21
N ASN A 18 -0.82 10.58 2.79
CA ASN A 18 -0.03 10.96 1.60
C ASN A 18 -0.56 10.36 0.29
N ALA A 19 -1.77 9.78 0.28
CA ALA A 19 -2.39 9.16 -0.90
C ALA A 19 -1.57 8.02 -1.56
N MET A 20 -0.67 7.36 -0.82
CA MET A 20 0.19 6.28 -1.35
C MET A 20 -0.57 5.01 -1.77
N HIS A 21 -1.81 4.85 -1.30
CA HIS A 21 -2.71 3.76 -1.71
C HIS A 21 -3.40 4.03 -3.04
N VAL A 22 -3.37 5.27 -3.54
CA VAL A 22 -3.98 5.66 -4.81
C VAL A 22 -3.01 5.32 -5.93
N GLY A 23 -3.32 4.29 -6.70
CA GLY A 23 -2.54 3.90 -7.86
C GLY A 23 -2.93 4.67 -9.13
N SER A 24 -2.64 4.06 -10.27
CA SER A 24 -2.93 4.62 -11.60
C SER A 24 -4.19 4.00 -12.22
N LYS A 25 -4.65 4.57 -13.34
CA LYS A 25 -5.65 3.94 -14.23
C LYS A 25 -5.02 2.88 -15.14
N VAL A 26 -3.72 2.95 -15.36
CA VAL A 26 -2.99 2.03 -16.23
C VAL A 26 -2.50 0.83 -15.40
N LYS A 27 -2.91 -0.38 -15.78
CA LYS A 27 -2.37 -1.60 -15.20
C LYS A 27 -1.16 -2.10 -15.98
N VAL A 28 -0.14 -2.55 -15.25
CA VAL A 28 0.97 -3.33 -15.81
C VAL A 28 0.98 -4.71 -15.18
N LYS A 29 1.33 -5.74 -15.97
CA LYS A 29 1.28 -7.17 -15.58
C LYS A 29 2.03 -7.46 -14.27
N HIS A 30 3.05 -6.68 -13.95
CA HIS A 30 3.85 -6.87 -12.74
C HIS A 30 3.30 -6.15 -11.51
N ALA A 31 2.49 -5.10 -11.71
CA ALA A 31 1.85 -4.36 -10.63
C ALA A 31 0.59 -5.06 -10.11
N GLU A 32 -0.01 -5.94 -10.91
CA GLU A 32 -1.28 -6.63 -10.60
C GLU A 32 -1.27 -7.33 -9.23
N LYS A 33 -0.14 -7.90 -8.82
CA LYS A 33 0.02 -8.55 -7.50
C LYS A 33 -0.04 -7.60 -6.29
N PHE A 34 0.12 -6.29 -6.50
CA PHE A 34 0.04 -5.24 -5.48
C PHE A 34 -1.29 -4.50 -5.50
N ILE A 35 -2.15 -4.77 -6.47
CA ILE A 35 -3.47 -4.14 -6.56
C ILE A 35 -4.38 -4.82 -5.54
N PHE A 36 -5.00 -4.01 -4.68
CA PHE A 36 -6.00 -4.46 -3.72
C PHE A 36 -7.38 -4.53 -4.36
N LYS A 37 -7.83 -3.44 -5.01
CA LYS A 37 -9.13 -3.38 -5.69
C LYS A 37 -9.18 -2.29 -6.76
N LEU A 38 -10.12 -2.38 -7.67
CA LEU A 38 -10.48 -1.30 -8.59
C LEU A 38 -11.50 -0.38 -7.92
N ARG A 39 -11.24 0.94 -7.89
CA ARG A 39 -12.22 1.95 -7.45
C ARG A 39 -13.21 2.23 -8.58
N GLN A 40 -14.41 2.69 -8.24
CA GLN A 40 -15.46 3.06 -9.21
C GLN A 40 -14.97 4.07 -10.28
N ASP A 41 -14.02 4.94 -9.91
CA ASP A 41 -13.42 5.94 -10.81
C ASP A 41 -12.39 5.36 -11.81
N GLY A 42 -12.19 4.03 -11.83
CA GLY A 42 -11.22 3.35 -12.69
C GLY A 42 -9.78 3.39 -12.19
N ILE A 43 -9.55 3.85 -10.95
CA ILE A 43 -8.22 3.89 -10.33
C ILE A 43 -7.97 2.60 -9.56
N TYR A 44 -6.81 1.99 -9.76
CA TYR A 44 -6.39 0.82 -8.99
C TYR A 44 -5.89 1.24 -7.62
N LEU A 45 -6.48 0.68 -6.56
CA LEU A 45 -6.00 0.84 -5.19
C LEU A 45 -4.83 -0.12 -4.94
N ILE A 46 -3.77 0.38 -4.34
CA ILE A 46 -2.58 -0.41 -3.99
C ILE A 46 -2.68 -0.88 -2.55
N ASP A 47 -2.24 -2.11 -2.30
CA ASP A 47 -2.12 -2.68 -0.97
C ASP A 47 -0.91 -2.08 -0.22
N ILE A 48 -1.18 -1.26 0.79
CA ILE A 48 -0.13 -0.63 1.62
C ILE A 48 0.68 -1.69 2.39
N LYS A 49 0.06 -2.78 2.86
CA LYS A 49 0.77 -3.80 3.65
C LYS A 49 1.85 -4.48 2.82
N LYS A 50 1.50 -4.89 1.60
CA LYS A 50 2.48 -5.46 0.64
C LYS A 50 3.56 -4.46 0.26
N THR A 51 3.21 -3.17 0.20
CA THR A 51 4.17 -2.10 -0.09
C THR A 51 5.19 -1.94 1.03
N ILE A 52 4.75 -1.97 2.30
CA ILE A 52 5.64 -1.90 3.46
C ILE A 52 6.53 -3.14 3.55
N GLU A 53 5.99 -4.34 3.30
CA GLU A 53 6.79 -5.58 3.24
C GLU A 53 7.91 -5.48 2.20
N ARG A 54 7.59 -4.96 1.01
CA ARG A 54 8.57 -4.69 -0.05
C ARG A 54 9.60 -3.63 0.34
N LEU A 55 9.18 -2.60 1.06
CA LEU A 55 10.07 -1.56 1.54
C LEU A 55 11.08 -2.12 2.54
N ASN A 56 10.64 -2.99 3.46
CA ASN A 56 11.52 -3.68 4.41
C ASN A 56 12.52 -4.61 3.71
N ILE A 57 12.11 -5.28 2.63
CA ILE A 57 13.02 -6.10 1.80
C ILE A 57 14.04 -5.21 1.10
N ALA A 58 13.63 -4.06 0.56
CA ALA A 58 14.52 -3.12 -0.12
C ALA A 58 15.47 -2.36 0.82
N ALA A 59 15.12 -2.27 2.11
CA ALA A 59 15.93 -1.64 3.14
C ALA A 59 17.01 -2.57 3.73
N LYS A 60 16.93 -3.88 3.48
CA LYS A 60 17.99 -4.85 3.77
C LYS A 60 19.12 -4.73 2.76
#